data_AF-A0A2S0WUA4-F1
#
_entry.id   AF-A0A2S0WUA4-F1
#
_cell.length_a   1.000
_cell.length_b   1.000
_cell.length_c   1.000
_cell.angle_alpha   90.00
_cell.angle_beta   90.00
_cell.angle_gamma   90.00
#
_symmetry.space_group_name_H-M   'P 1'
#
loop_
_entity.id
_entity.type
_entity.pdbx_description
1 polymer ?
#
loop_
_entity_poly.entity_id
_entity_poly.type
_entity_poly.pdbx_seq_one_letter_code
_entity_poly.pdbx_strand_id
1 'polypeptide(L)'
;MEPNTARHVLRISPEAALTSELIEASFARESWARHPSLYSDPDDRIAAEAWAATLGSARTELLRLVAPAAPTWQPPGQTISPAGQPPGATAPETWQPPGATPTHATMSSLQVHTSAPPRADESNAQPGRRLSRGAIVGFVAGGVALLLVIVGAVWGISAAAPRIVESIQAEVEELETAASDAAVDRYYSGETLFTFPAALEVYGDGRYSGRCSSDFAQGCWQMALFTEQSCTSMEVVLAFSDDEASPTPQLTTPTYESDVEGNAATVVVFGNDDYTFGWITDVICHDEAVS
;
A
#
# COMPACT_ATOMS: atom_id res chain seq x y z
N MET A 1 25.06 -1.85 4.60
CA MET A 1 25.16 -2.50 3.27
C MET A 1 26.22 -1.76 2.47
N GLU A 2 26.93 -2.37 1.51
CA GLU A 2 27.88 -1.58 0.69
C GLU A 2 27.09 -0.67 -0.29
N PRO A 3 27.49 0.61 -0.52
CA PRO A 3 26.69 1.56 -1.30
C PRO A 3 26.35 1.14 -2.73
N ASN A 4 27.28 0.53 -3.48
CA ASN A 4 27.01 0.06 -4.84
C ASN A 4 26.03 -1.13 -4.84
N THR A 5 26.11 -1.99 -3.83
CA THR A 5 25.14 -3.06 -3.59
C THR A 5 23.75 -2.48 -3.32
N ALA A 6 23.64 -1.45 -2.48
CA ALA A 6 22.36 -0.78 -2.20
C ALA A 6 21.77 -0.11 -3.46
N ARG A 7 22.62 0.53 -4.28
CA ARG A 7 22.21 1.07 -5.59
C ARG A 7 21.69 -0.03 -6.51
N HIS A 8 22.37 -1.17 -6.58
CA HIS A 8 21.95 -2.29 -7.42
C HIS A 8 20.58 -2.85 -6.97
N VAL A 9 20.37 -3.00 -5.66
CA VAL A 9 19.10 -3.44 -5.07
C VAL A 9 17.94 -2.52 -5.45
N LEU A 10 18.14 -1.18 -5.41
CA LEU A 10 17.14 -0.20 -5.84
C LEU A 10 17.15 0.09 -7.35
N ARG A 11 17.94 -0.65 -8.14
CA ARG A 11 18.14 -0.44 -9.58
C ARG A 11 18.52 1.00 -9.95
N ILE A 12 19.29 1.67 -9.10
CA ILE A 12 19.87 2.98 -9.38
C ILE A 12 21.20 2.77 -10.10
N SER A 13 21.39 3.43 -11.24
CA SER A 13 22.67 3.41 -11.97
C SER A 13 23.82 3.85 -11.07
N PRO A 14 25.00 3.20 -11.11
CA PRO A 14 26.15 3.61 -10.30
C PRO A 14 26.64 5.03 -10.62
N GLU A 15 26.43 5.50 -11.85
CA GLU A 15 26.84 6.84 -12.31
C GLU A 15 25.79 7.93 -12.04
N ALA A 16 24.57 7.55 -11.63
CA ALA A 16 23.53 8.53 -11.33
C ALA A 16 23.90 9.37 -10.10
N ALA A 17 23.67 10.68 -10.17
CA ALA A 17 23.75 11.55 -9.01
C ALA A 17 22.72 11.08 -7.96
N LEU A 18 23.19 10.84 -6.75
CA LEU A 18 22.33 10.33 -5.68
C LEU A 18 21.61 11.51 -5.01
N THR A 19 20.28 11.51 -5.07
CA THR A 19 19.42 12.46 -4.35
C THR A 19 18.44 11.67 -3.48
N SER A 20 17.92 12.29 -2.41
CA SER A 20 16.87 11.67 -1.58
C SER A 20 15.65 11.29 -2.43
N GLU A 21 15.21 12.21 -3.29
CA GLU A 21 14.08 11.99 -4.20
C GLU A 21 14.26 10.77 -5.11
N LEU A 22 15.44 10.59 -5.73
CA LEU A 22 15.72 9.42 -6.58
C LEU A 22 15.72 8.12 -5.77
N ILE A 23 16.23 8.15 -4.53
CA ILE A 23 16.23 6.99 -3.63
C ILE A 23 14.79 6.60 -3.30
N GLU A 24 13.97 7.56 -2.88
CA GLU A 24 12.58 7.28 -2.50
C GLU A 24 11.75 6.79 -3.69
N ALA A 25 11.85 7.45 -4.85
CA ALA A 25 11.14 7.01 -6.05
C ALA A 25 11.56 5.60 -6.49
N SER A 26 12.84 5.25 -6.34
CA SER A 26 13.34 3.91 -6.67
C SER A 26 12.92 2.85 -5.66
N PHE A 27 12.94 3.18 -4.37
CA PHE A 27 12.43 2.32 -3.31
C PHE A 27 10.93 2.05 -3.49
N ALA A 28 10.13 3.09 -3.74
CA ALA A 28 8.70 2.95 -4.02
C ALA A 28 8.47 1.99 -5.20
N ARG A 29 9.11 2.24 -6.35
CA ARG A 29 8.98 1.37 -7.53
C ARG A 29 9.34 -0.10 -7.23
N GLU A 30 10.45 -0.36 -6.56
CA GLU A 30 10.90 -1.74 -6.29
C GLU A 30 10.09 -2.44 -5.19
N SER A 31 9.66 -1.70 -4.15
CA SER A 31 8.79 -2.24 -3.08
C SER A 31 7.43 -2.63 -3.65
N TRP A 32 6.89 -1.82 -4.55
CA TRP A 32 5.67 -2.15 -5.28
C TRP A 32 5.82 -3.35 -6.21
N ALA A 33 6.88 -3.39 -7.02
CA ALA A 33 7.09 -4.45 -8.00
C ALA A 33 7.24 -5.86 -7.38
N ARG A 34 7.49 -5.95 -6.07
CA ARG A 34 7.70 -7.20 -5.34
C ARG A 34 6.97 -7.21 -4.01
N HIS A 35 5.87 -6.48 -3.90
CA HIS A 35 5.10 -6.43 -2.67
C HIS A 35 4.58 -7.84 -2.30
N PRO A 36 4.58 -8.26 -1.02
CA PRO A 36 4.12 -9.60 -0.64
C PRO A 36 2.69 -9.93 -1.09
N SER A 37 1.82 -8.91 -1.22
CA SER A 37 0.45 -9.09 -1.72
C SER A 37 0.36 -9.58 -3.17
N LEU A 38 1.45 -9.48 -3.95
CA LEU A 38 1.58 -10.00 -5.31
C LEU A 38 1.59 -11.54 -5.38
N TYR A 39 1.91 -12.21 -4.27
CA TYR A 39 2.18 -13.64 -4.24
C TYR A 39 1.07 -14.39 -3.52
N SER A 40 0.34 -15.23 -4.26
CA SER A 40 -0.72 -16.08 -3.70
C SER A 40 -0.14 -17.22 -2.85
N ASP A 41 0.94 -17.83 -3.32
CA ASP A 41 1.66 -18.88 -2.61
C ASP A 41 2.31 -18.35 -1.31
N PRO A 42 2.17 -19.06 -0.18
CA PRO A 42 2.72 -18.61 1.10
C PRO A 42 4.25 -18.56 1.13
N ASP A 43 4.95 -19.47 0.46
CA ASP A 43 6.42 -19.50 0.48
C ASP A 43 6.99 -18.33 -0.35
N ASP A 44 6.37 -18.04 -1.49
CA ASP A 44 6.72 -16.86 -2.30
C ASP A 44 6.47 -15.55 -1.55
N ARG A 45 5.39 -15.49 -0.76
CA ARG A 45 5.09 -14.32 0.08
C ARG A 45 6.15 -14.11 1.16
N ILE A 46 6.61 -15.18 1.81
CA ILE A 46 7.71 -15.11 2.79
C ILE A 46 8.99 -14.62 2.11
N ALA A 47 9.29 -15.09 0.89
CA ALA A 47 10.44 -14.62 0.13
C ALA A 47 10.32 -13.12 -0.23
N ALA A 48 9.12 -12.66 -0.58
CA ALA A 48 8.83 -11.26 -0.86
C ALA A 48 8.98 -10.37 0.38
N GLU A 49 8.54 -10.84 1.56
CA GLU A 49 8.74 -10.14 2.83
C GLU A 49 10.23 -9.99 3.16
N ALA A 50 11.02 -11.05 2.97
CA ALA A 50 12.47 -11.00 3.13
C ALA A 50 13.13 -10.01 2.13
N TRP A 51 12.63 -9.95 0.90
CA TRP A 51 13.08 -8.98 -0.09
C TRP A 51 12.72 -7.54 0.30
N ALA A 52 11.52 -7.30 0.84
CA ALA A 52 11.10 -5.98 1.31
C ALA A 52 12.03 -5.44 2.42
N ALA A 53 12.45 -6.30 3.36
CA ALA A 53 13.45 -5.96 4.36
C ALA A 53 14.82 -5.58 3.74
N THR A 54 15.20 -6.25 2.65
CA THR A 54 16.42 -5.94 1.88
C THR A 54 16.32 -4.57 1.21
N LEU A 55 15.16 -4.24 0.61
CA LEU A 55 14.89 -2.92 0.02
C LEU A 55 14.97 -1.81 1.09
N GLY A 56 14.38 -2.03 2.27
CA GLY A 56 14.42 -1.06 3.38
C GLY A 56 15.86 -0.81 3.89
N SER A 57 16.68 -1.86 3.94
CA SER A 57 18.11 -1.75 4.30
C SER A 57 18.90 -0.97 3.24
N ALA A 58 18.62 -1.19 1.96
CA ALA A 58 19.25 -0.46 0.86
C ALA A 58 18.86 1.03 0.88
N ARG A 59 17.58 1.35 1.07
CA ARG A 59 17.07 2.72 1.23
C ARG A 59 17.79 3.45 2.37
N THR A 60 17.82 2.84 3.55
CA THR A 60 18.46 3.41 4.74
C THR A 60 19.93 3.73 4.51
N GLU A 61 20.67 2.81 3.88
CA GLU A 61 22.09 3.01 3.56
C GLU A 61 22.29 4.20 2.61
N LEU A 62 21.49 4.32 1.55
CA LEU A 62 21.64 5.40 0.58
C LEU A 62 21.21 6.75 1.14
N LEU A 63 20.14 6.80 1.93
CA LEU A 63 19.70 8.03 2.61
C LEU A 63 20.79 8.57 3.56
N ARG A 64 21.51 7.69 4.26
CA ARG A 64 22.65 8.07 5.12
C ARG A 64 23.76 8.79 4.35
N LEU A 65 23.97 8.48 3.07
CA LEU A 65 25.00 9.09 2.24
C LEU A 65 24.63 10.48 1.71
N VAL A 66 23.33 10.73 1.52
CA VAL A 66 22.82 12.02 1.03
C VAL A 66 22.37 12.95 2.16
N ALA A 67 22.20 12.43 3.38
CA ALA A 67 21.93 13.23 4.55
C ALA A 67 23.06 14.26 4.73
N PRO A 68 22.75 15.56 4.90
CA PRO A 68 23.78 16.55 5.19
C PRO A 68 24.49 16.12 6.48
N ALA A 69 25.82 16.29 6.52
CA ALA A 69 26.56 16.11 7.76
C ALA A 69 25.87 16.96 8.82
N ALA A 70 25.30 16.30 9.84
CA ALA A 70 24.60 17.01 10.90
C ALA A 70 25.55 18.10 11.39
N PRO A 71 25.11 19.37 11.45
CA PRO A 71 25.95 20.42 11.98
C PRO A 71 26.39 19.94 13.36
N THR A 72 27.70 19.76 13.54
CA THR A 72 28.25 19.41 14.84
C THR A 72 27.85 20.53 15.76
N TRP A 73 26.78 20.33 16.53
CA TRP A 73 26.30 21.30 17.48
C TRP A 73 27.42 21.48 18.49
N GLN A 74 28.13 22.59 18.37
CA GLN A 74 29.13 22.99 19.33
C GLN A 74 28.37 23.73 20.44
N PRO A 75 28.33 23.19 21.67
CA PRO A 75 27.67 23.87 22.77
C PRO A 75 28.23 25.30 22.88
N PRO A 76 27.39 26.34 22.85
CA PRO A 76 27.84 27.70 23.04
C PRO A 76 28.48 27.81 24.44
N GLY A 77 29.79 28.06 24.49
CA GLY A 77 30.55 28.24 25.73
C GLY A 77 31.81 27.39 25.90
N GLN A 78 32.10 26.41 25.02
CA GLN A 78 33.40 25.74 25.03
C GLN A 78 34.46 26.56 24.27
N THR A 79 34.91 27.66 24.86
CA THR A 79 36.20 28.26 24.50
C THR A 79 37.30 27.29 24.94
N ILE A 80 37.85 26.56 23.97
CA ILE A 80 39.01 25.70 24.19
C ILE A 80 40.19 26.64 24.48
N SER A 81 40.46 26.92 25.75
CA SER A 81 41.66 27.65 26.16
C SER A 81 42.89 26.77 25.89
N PRO A 82 43.84 27.20 25.04
CA PRO A 82 45.05 26.45 24.79
C PRO A 82 46.07 26.79 25.89
N ALA A 83 46.03 26.12 27.04
CA ALA A 83 47.11 26.19 28.01
C ALA A 83 47.09 25.06 29.04
N GLY A 84 48.17 24.28 29.07
CA GLY A 84 48.72 23.75 30.32
C GLY A 84 48.13 22.45 30.85
N GLN A 85 48.87 21.37 30.64
CA GLN A 85 48.81 20.16 31.47
C GLN A 85 49.10 20.50 32.95
N PRO A 86 48.38 19.88 33.89
CA PRO A 86 49.08 19.29 35.04
C PRO A 86 48.59 17.86 35.38
N PRO A 87 49.45 17.04 36.02
CA PRO A 87 49.14 15.67 36.42
C PRO A 87 48.39 15.68 37.76
N GLY A 88 47.34 14.87 37.87
CA GLY A 88 46.61 14.75 39.13
C GLY A 88 45.39 13.85 39.00
N ALA A 89 45.61 12.55 39.15
CA ALA A 89 44.57 11.55 39.28
C ALA A 89 43.61 11.87 40.43
N THR A 90 42.31 11.91 40.17
CA THR A 90 41.28 11.53 41.15
C THR A 90 40.15 10.77 40.45
N ALA A 91 39.58 9.84 41.20
CA ALA A 91 38.88 8.62 40.78
C ALA A 91 37.55 8.83 40.02
N PRO A 92 37.06 7.80 39.30
CA PRO A 92 35.73 7.84 38.69
C PRO A 92 34.63 7.76 39.76
N GLU A 93 33.86 8.84 39.86
CA GLU A 93 32.61 8.89 40.61
C GLU A 93 31.59 7.99 39.92
N THR A 94 31.29 6.88 40.59
CA THR A 94 30.39 5.84 40.10
C THR A 94 28.96 6.34 40.25
N TRP A 95 28.34 6.76 39.15
CA TRP A 95 26.94 7.19 39.15
C TRP A 95 26.05 5.96 39.37
N GLN A 96 25.35 5.94 40.50
CA GLN A 96 24.47 4.86 40.92
C GLN A 96 23.02 5.39 40.87
N PRO A 97 22.16 4.88 39.96
CA PRO A 97 20.80 5.39 39.83
C PRO A 97 19.96 5.06 41.07
N PRO A 98 19.05 5.95 41.50
CA PRO A 98 18.19 5.74 42.66
C PRO A 98 17.22 4.58 42.42
N GLY A 99 17.10 3.75 43.46
CA GLY A 99 16.46 2.43 43.43
C GLY A 99 15.00 2.42 42.97
N ALA A 100 14.73 1.60 41.97
CA ALA A 100 13.42 1.01 41.75
C ALA A 100 13.31 -0.24 42.63
N THR A 101 12.49 -0.18 43.67
CA THR A 101 12.06 -1.35 44.45
C THR A 101 11.25 -2.30 43.56
N PRO A 102 11.60 -3.60 43.48
CA PRO A 102 10.76 -4.58 42.81
C PRO A 102 9.57 -4.95 43.69
N THR A 103 8.40 -4.40 43.37
CA THR A 103 7.13 -4.89 43.92
C THR A 103 6.84 -6.24 43.25
N HIS A 104 7.09 -7.33 43.97
CA HIS A 104 6.64 -8.66 43.58
C HIS A 104 5.12 -8.71 43.60
N ALA A 105 4.48 -8.45 42.46
CA ALA A 105 3.09 -8.80 42.24
C ALA A 105 3.01 -10.33 42.07
N THR A 106 2.49 -11.00 43.09
CA THR A 106 2.06 -12.40 43.02
C THR A 106 0.93 -12.50 42.00
N MET A 107 1.24 -12.88 40.75
CA MET A 107 0.21 -13.27 39.79
C MET A 107 -0.34 -14.63 40.22
N SER A 108 -1.56 -14.61 40.75
CA SER A 108 -2.41 -15.79 40.86
C SER A 108 -2.49 -16.47 39.50
N SER A 109 -2.14 -17.76 39.49
CA SER A 109 -2.35 -18.67 38.37
C SER A 109 -3.85 -18.73 38.03
N LEU A 110 -4.27 -17.99 37.01
CA LEU A 110 -5.55 -18.22 36.37
C LEU A 110 -5.43 -19.53 35.58
N GLN A 111 -6.06 -20.59 36.07
CA GLN A 111 -6.20 -21.84 35.35
C GLN A 111 -7.03 -21.58 34.09
N VAL A 112 -6.37 -21.42 32.95
CA VAL A 112 -7.00 -21.46 31.64
C VAL A 112 -7.56 -22.87 31.46
N HIS A 113 -8.88 -22.99 31.60
CA HIS A 113 -9.60 -24.15 31.10
C HIS A 113 -9.52 -24.10 29.59
N THR A 114 -8.62 -24.89 29.01
CA THR A 114 -8.56 -25.17 27.57
C THR A 114 -9.82 -25.95 27.21
N SER A 115 -10.91 -25.23 26.97
CA SER A 115 -12.06 -25.75 26.26
C SER A 115 -11.59 -26.03 24.84
N ALA A 116 -11.71 -27.28 24.40
CA ALA A 116 -11.37 -27.67 23.04
C ALA A 116 -12.04 -26.70 22.04
N PRO A 117 -11.34 -26.25 20.99
CA PRO A 117 -11.96 -25.40 19.99
C PRO A 117 -13.16 -26.15 19.40
N PRO A 118 -14.34 -25.51 19.26
CA PRO A 118 -15.38 -26.07 18.43
C PRO A 118 -14.76 -26.35 17.06
N ARG A 119 -15.00 -27.54 16.51
CA ARG A 119 -14.65 -27.84 15.13
C ARG A 119 -15.21 -26.70 14.30
N ALA A 120 -14.33 -26.06 13.52
CA ALA A 120 -14.76 -25.15 12.48
C ALA A 120 -15.71 -25.95 11.59
N ASP A 121 -17.01 -25.74 11.78
CA ASP A 121 -17.97 -26.04 10.72
C ASP A 121 -17.44 -25.28 9.50
N GLU A 122 -17.31 -26.00 8.39
CA GLU A 122 -17.08 -25.44 7.06
C GLU A 122 -18.16 -24.39 6.81
N SER A 123 -17.87 -23.16 7.23
CA SER A 123 -18.63 -21.98 6.87
C SER A 123 -18.49 -21.90 5.37
N ASN A 124 -19.55 -22.31 4.67
CA ASN A 124 -19.72 -22.08 3.23
C ASN A 124 -19.36 -20.61 2.97
N ALA A 125 -18.15 -20.37 2.48
CA ALA A 125 -17.71 -19.04 2.08
C ALA A 125 -18.69 -18.62 0.98
N GLN A 126 -19.58 -17.68 1.31
CA GLN A 126 -20.49 -17.14 0.31
C GLN A 126 -19.63 -16.57 -0.82
N PRO A 127 -19.98 -16.84 -2.09
CA PRO A 127 -19.26 -16.28 -3.23
C PRO A 127 -19.29 -14.75 -3.09
N GLY A 128 -18.14 -14.17 -2.79
CA GLY A 128 -18.02 -12.73 -2.56
C GLY A 128 -18.48 -11.95 -3.80
N ARG A 129 -19.22 -10.85 -3.58
CA ARG A 129 -19.54 -9.89 -4.63
C ARG A 129 -18.25 -9.48 -5.34
N ARG A 130 -18.11 -9.92 -6.59
CA ARG A 130 -17.04 -9.46 -7.48
C ARG A 130 -17.46 -8.09 -8.01
N LEU A 131 -16.57 -7.11 -7.91
CA LEU A 131 -16.73 -5.85 -8.65
C LEU A 131 -16.78 -6.19 -10.13
N SER A 132 -17.85 -5.79 -10.82
CA SER A 132 -17.78 -5.74 -12.26
C SER A 132 -16.84 -4.58 -12.64
N ARG A 133 -15.84 -4.89 -13.46
CA ARG A 133 -14.76 -3.96 -13.84
C ARG A 133 -15.23 -2.83 -14.77
N GLY A 134 -16.52 -2.76 -15.14
CA GLY A 134 -17.04 -1.81 -16.12
C GLY A 134 -16.98 -0.35 -15.67
N ALA A 135 -17.00 -0.07 -14.36
CA ALA A 135 -16.88 1.30 -13.85
C ALA A 135 -15.49 1.94 -14.12
N ILE A 136 -14.42 1.14 -14.18
CA ILE A 136 -13.05 1.64 -14.43
C ILE A 136 -12.67 1.50 -15.91
N VAL A 137 -13.19 0.46 -16.58
CA VAL A 137 -13.03 0.26 -18.03
C VAL A 137 -13.78 1.31 -18.85
N GLY A 138 -14.79 2.00 -18.29
CA GLY A 138 -15.51 3.09 -18.98
C GLY A 138 -14.60 4.19 -19.55
N PHE A 139 -13.50 4.51 -18.86
CA PHE A 139 -12.53 5.51 -19.34
C PHE A 139 -11.58 4.95 -20.41
N VAL A 140 -11.19 3.68 -20.34
CA VAL A 140 -10.23 3.06 -21.27
C VAL A 140 -10.92 2.58 -22.55
N ALA A 141 -12.12 2.00 -22.45
CA ALA A 141 -12.92 1.58 -23.60
C ALA A 141 -13.38 2.77 -24.46
N GLY A 142 -13.71 3.91 -23.84
CA GLY A 142 -13.95 5.16 -24.55
C GLY A 142 -12.72 5.63 -25.34
N GLY A 143 -11.53 5.49 -24.77
CA GLY A 143 -10.26 5.78 -25.44
C GLY A 143 -9.97 4.87 -26.64
N VAL A 144 -10.18 3.56 -26.52
CA VAL A 144 -9.98 2.59 -27.61
C VAL A 144 -11.02 2.77 -28.73
N ALA A 145 -12.28 2.99 -28.39
CA ALA A 145 -13.33 3.28 -29.38
C ALA A 145 -13.02 4.57 -30.16
N LEU A 146 -12.55 5.63 -29.48
CA LEU A 146 -12.11 6.86 -30.13
C LEU A 146 -10.91 6.61 -31.06
N LEU A 147 -9.94 5.79 -30.63
CA LEU A 147 -8.76 5.43 -31.42
C LEU A 147 -9.17 4.63 -32.68
N LEU A 148 -10.09 3.69 -32.57
CA LEU A 148 -10.64 2.94 -33.70
C LEU A 148 -11.41 3.82 -34.68
N VAL A 149 -12.17 4.81 -34.18
CA VAL A 149 -12.85 5.82 -35.02
C VAL A 149 -11.82 6.70 -35.75
N ILE A 150 -10.75 7.13 -35.07
CA ILE A 150 -9.68 7.94 -35.68
C ILE A 150 -8.95 7.14 -36.77
N VAL A 151 -8.59 5.87 -36.51
CA VAL A 151 -7.90 5.01 -37.48
C VAL A 151 -8.81 4.69 -38.67
N GLY A 152 -10.09 4.38 -38.43
CA GLY A 152 -11.07 4.12 -39.49
C GLY A 152 -11.42 5.34 -40.34
N ALA A 153 -11.33 6.55 -39.80
CA ALA A 153 -11.54 7.79 -40.55
C ALA A 153 -10.35 8.14 -41.46
N VAL A 154 -9.12 7.79 -41.08
CA VAL A 154 -7.90 8.11 -41.85
C VAL A 154 -7.66 7.08 -42.97
N TRP A 155 -8.03 5.82 -42.76
CA TRP A 155 -7.82 4.73 -43.73
C TRP A 155 -9.18 4.22 -44.21
N GLY A 156 -9.72 4.83 -45.26
CA GLY A 156 -11.05 4.57 -45.78
C GLY A 156 -11.43 3.07 -45.84
N ILE A 157 -12.61 2.76 -45.32
CA ILE A 157 -13.20 1.42 -45.22
C ILE A 157 -13.27 0.78 -46.62
N SER A 158 -12.34 -0.13 -46.90
CA SER A 158 -12.43 -1.04 -48.03
C SER A 158 -13.06 -2.35 -47.54
N ALA A 159 -14.11 -2.78 -48.25
CA ALA A 159 -15.16 -3.72 -47.83
C ALA A 159 -14.73 -5.20 -47.72
N ALA A 160 -13.62 -5.50 -47.07
CA ALA A 160 -13.21 -6.87 -46.80
C ALA A 160 -12.63 -6.99 -45.39
N ALA A 161 -13.46 -7.38 -44.41
CA ALA A 161 -13.08 -8.35 -43.37
C ALA A 161 -14.11 -8.47 -42.23
N PRO A 162 -15.24 -9.19 -42.42
CA PRO A 162 -15.97 -9.73 -41.27
C PRO A 162 -15.13 -10.77 -40.48
N ARG A 163 -14.12 -11.39 -41.09
CA ARG A 163 -13.29 -12.43 -40.45
C ARG A 163 -12.21 -11.93 -39.50
N ILE A 164 -11.80 -10.65 -39.60
CA ILE A 164 -10.82 -10.08 -38.67
C ILE A 164 -11.50 -9.69 -37.35
N VAL A 165 -12.80 -9.36 -37.38
CA VAL A 165 -13.55 -9.01 -36.18
C VAL A 165 -13.76 -10.23 -35.28
N GLU A 166 -14.06 -11.41 -35.84
CA GLU A 166 -14.24 -12.65 -35.08
C GLU A 166 -12.94 -13.13 -34.42
N SER A 167 -11.77 -12.97 -35.07
CA SER A 167 -10.50 -13.37 -34.46
C SER A 167 -10.08 -12.42 -33.32
N ILE A 168 -10.34 -11.13 -33.47
CA ILE A 168 -10.06 -10.14 -32.41
C ILE A 168 -10.98 -10.37 -31.21
N GLN A 169 -12.26 -10.69 -31.43
CA GLN A 169 -13.19 -10.99 -30.33
C GLN A 169 -12.78 -12.22 -29.54
N ALA A 170 -12.35 -13.30 -30.20
CA ALA A 170 -11.89 -14.50 -29.52
C ALA A 170 -10.60 -14.27 -28.69
N GLU A 171 -9.64 -13.51 -29.23
CA GLU A 171 -8.42 -13.15 -28.47
C GLU A 171 -8.72 -12.21 -27.30
N VAL A 172 -9.69 -11.30 -27.44
CA VAL A 172 -10.13 -10.41 -26.35
C VAL A 172 -10.82 -11.20 -25.25
N GLU A 173 -11.68 -12.18 -25.58
CA GLU A 173 -12.36 -13.01 -24.60
C GLU A 173 -11.38 -13.93 -23.85
N GLU A 174 -10.35 -14.46 -24.53
CA GLU A 174 -9.28 -15.26 -23.90
C GLU A 174 -8.36 -14.39 -23.01
N LEU A 175 -8.01 -13.17 -23.44
CA LEU A 175 -7.28 -12.19 -22.64
C LEU A 175 -8.10 -11.69 -21.44
N GLU A 176 -9.41 -11.47 -21.60
CA GLU A 176 -10.32 -11.15 -20.49
C GLU A 176 -10.41 -12.29 -19.50
N THR A 177 -10.48 -13.54 -19.97
CA THR A 177 -10.54 -14.71 -19.09
C THR A 177 -9.22 -14.88 -18.32
N ALA A 178 -8.07 -14.73 -18.98
CA ALA A 178 -6.75 -14.80 -18.34
C ALA A 178 -6.47 -13.62 -17.39
N ALA A 179 -6.99 -12.42 -17.69
CA ALA A 179 -6.92 -11.25 -16.81
C ALA A 179 -7.98 -11.29 -15.68
N SER A 180 -9.05 -12.08 -15.82
CA SER A 180 -10.10 -12.31 -14.81
C SER A 180 -9.63 -13.23 -13.68
N ASP A 181 -8.54 -13.98 -13.90
CA ASP A 181 -7.86 -14.77 -12.86
C ASP A 181 -6.93 -13.93 -11.97
N ALA A 182 -6.71 -12.66 -12.28
CA ALA A 182 -5.99 -11.78 -11.38
C ALA A 182 -6.83 -11.57 -10.10
N ALA A 183 -6.44 -12.26 -9.03
CA ALA A 183 -6.99 -12.11 -7.68
C ALA A 183 -7.00 -10.66 -7.16
N VAL A 184 -6.19 -9.79 -7.75
CA VAL A 184 -5.96 -8.41 -7.31
C VAL A 184 -5.85 -7.47 -8.51
N ASP A 185 -6.72 -6.46 -8.56
CA ASP A 185 -6.59 -5.30 -9.46
C ASP A 185 -5.78 -4.20 -8.77
N ARG A 186 -4.93 -3.50 -9.52
CA ARG A 186 -4.01 -2.50 -8.98
C ARG A 186 -4.06 -1.20 -9.77
N TYR A 187 -4.04 -0.09 -9.03
CA TYR A 187 -4.01 1.26 -9.56
C TYR A 187 -2.92 2.07 -8.85
N TYR A 188 -2.07 2.75 -9.60
CA TYR A 188 -1.02 3.60 -9.06
C TYR A 188 -1.60 4.91 -8.48
N SER A 189 -0.87 5.56 -7.58
CA SER A 189 -1.29 6.85 -6.98
C SER A 189 -1.59 7.94 -8.01
N GLY A 190 -0.83 7.97 -9.11
CA GLY A 190 -1.07 8.89 -10.23
C GLY A 190 -2.30 8.55 -11.07
N GLU A 191 -2.85 7.34 -10.95
CA GLU A 191 -4.05 6.89 -11.67
C GLU A 191 -5.33 7.08 -10.85
N THR A 192 -5.24 6.99 -9.52
CA THR A 192 -6.42 7.10 -8.64
C THR A 192 -6.96 8.51 -8.53
N LEU A 193 -6.09 9.52 -8.74
CA LEU A 193 -6.44 10.94 -8.66
C LEU A 193 -7.06 11.36 -7.31
N PHE A 194 -6.80 10.60 -6.25
CA PHE A 194 -7.25 10.94 -4.90
C PHE A 194 -6.58 12.23 -4.40
N THR A 195 -7.30 12.98 -3.56
CA THR A 195 -6.81 14.20 -2.92
C THR A 195 -5.53 13.94 -2.12
N PHE A 196 -5.49 12.85 -1.36
CA PHE A 196 -4.29 12.33 -0.70
C PHE A 196 -3.70 11.20 -1.54
N PRO A 197 -2.51 11.38 -2.15
CA PRO A 197 -1.93 10.41 -3.08
C PRO A 197 -1.80 9.01 -2.47
N ALA A 198 -2.55 8.07 -3.05
CA ALA A 198 -2.53 6.67 -2.63
C ALA A 198 -2.77 5.75 -3.82
N ALA A 199 -1.98 4.68 -3.92
CA ALA A 199 -2.29 3.56 -4.79
C ALA A 199 -3.43 2.73 -4.19
N LEU A 200 -4.16 2.02 -5.05
CA LEU A 200 -5.31 1.19 -4.67
C LEU A 200 -5.10 -0.24 -5.17
N GLU A 201 -5.22 -1.20 -4.26
CA GLU A 201 -5.41 -2.61 -4.60
C GLU A 201 -6.85 -3.03 -4.33
N VAL A 202 -7.49 -3.72 -5.27
CA VAL A 202 -8.85 -4.28 -5.14
C VAL A 202 -8.74 -5.79 -5.16
N TYR A 203 -9.25 -6.46 -4.12
CA TYR A 203 -9.10 -7.90 -3.93
C TYR A 203 -10.39 -8.65 -4.24
N GLY A 204 -10.31 -9.62 -5.15
CA GLY A 204 -11.40 -10.54 -5.49
C GLY A 204 -11.23 -11.96 -4.91
N ASP A 205 -10.14 -12.23 -4.19
CA ASP A 205 -9.78 -13.57 -3.71
C ASP A 205 -10.26 -13.89 -2.28
N GLY A 206 -10.97 -12.97 -1.64
CA GLY A 206 -11.52 -13.19 -0.30
C GLY A 206 -10.49 -13.18 0.83
N ARG A 207 -9.25 -12.70 0.59
CA ARG A 207 -8.19 -12.65 1.62
C ARG A 207 -8.57 -11.86 2.88
N TYR A 208 -9.51 -10.93 2.78
CA TYR A 208 -10.05 -10.13 3.89
C TYR A 208 -11.51 -10.46 4.21
N SER A 209 -12.02 -11.61 3.77
CA SER A 209 -13.39 -12.08 4.08
C SER A 209 -13.69 -12.11 5.58
N GLY A 210 -12.70 -12.46 6.41
CA GLY A 210 -12.85 -12.44 7.87
C GLY A 210 -13.00 -11.05 8.50
N ARG A 211 -12.77 -9.97 7.73
CA ARG A 211 -13.03 -8.57 8.14
C ARG A 211 -14.36 -8.03 7.63
N CYS A 212 -15.08 -8.78 6.78
CA CYS A 212 -16.38 -8.39 6.30
C CYS A 212 -17.41 -8.48 7.44
N SER A 213 -18.18 -7.41 7.66
CA SER A 213 -19.27 -7.45 8.65
C SER A 213 -20.30 -8.52 8.24
N SER A 214 -20.81 -9.26 9.22
CA SER A 214 -21.91 -10.21 9.03
C SER A 214 -23.23 -9.53 8.65
N ASP A 215 -23.31 -8.21 8.78
CA ASP A 215 -24.50 -7.43 8.41
C ASP A 215 -24.69 -7.32 6.90
N PHE A 216 -23.65 -7.60 6.10
CA PHE A 216 -23.70 -7.54 4.64
C PHE A 216 -23.95 -8.94 4.08
N ALA A 217 -25.22 -9.28 3.86
CA ALA A 217 -25.66 -10.58 3.35
C ALA A 217 -25.11 -10.89 1.94
N GLN A 218 -24.75 -9.86 1.18
CA GLN A 218 -24.17 -10.00 -0.15
C GLN A 218 -22.63 -9.91 -0.17
N GLY A 219 -22.01 -9.81 1.01
CA GLY A 219 -20.56 -9.70 1.18
C GLY A 219 -20.03 -8.28 1.07
N CYS A 220 -18.70 -8.17 1.10
CA CYS A 220 -18.00 -6.89 1.14
C CYS A 220 -17.02 -6.73 -0.01
N TRP A 221 -16.82 -5.49 -0.42
CA TRP A 221 -15.67 -5.04 -1.17
C TRP A 221 -14.44 -5.05 -0.28
N GLN A 222 -13.33 -5.55 -0.82
CA GLN A 222 -12.07 -5.70 -0.11
C GLN A 222 -11.01 -4.92 -0.88
N MET A 223 -10.48 -3.88 -0.28
CA MET A 223 -9.48 -3.01 -0.91
C MET A 223 -8.33 -2.73 0.07
N ALA A 224 -7.21 -2.25 -0.44
CA ALA A 224 -6.16 -1.65 0.38
C ALA A 224 -5.63 -0.40 -0.30
N LEU A 225 -5.46 0.64 0.51
CA LEU A 225 -4.84 1.89 0.15
C LEU A 225 -3.37 1.85 0.57
N PHE A 226 -2.51 2.42 -0.26
CA PHE A 226 -1.09 2.53 0.03
C PHE A 226 -0.69 3.98 -0.22
N THR A 227 -0.68 4.76 0.84
CA THR A 227 -0.46 6.20 0.79
C THR A 227 1.02 6.50 0.59
N GLU A 228 1.36 7.58 -0.11
CA GLU A 228 2.77 7.95 -0.28
C GLU A 228 3.40 8.49 1.02
N GLN A 229 2.56 9.00 1.93
CA GLN A 229 2.94 9.64 3.19
C GLN A 229 2.12 9.07 4.34
N SER A 230 2.65 9.17 5.56
CA SER A 230 1.88 8.84 6.77
C SER A 230 0.80 9.90 7.03
N CYS A 231 -0.28 9.49 7.68
CA CYS A 231 -1.38 10.36 8.07
C CYS A 231 -1.96 9.91 9.42
N THR A 232 -2.16 10.85 10.34
CA THR A 232 -2.74 10.58 11.67
C THR A 232 -4.18 10.13 11.58
N SER A 233 -4.96 10.77 10.70
CA SER A 233 -6.37 10.46 10.46
C SER A 233 -6.68 10.60 8.98
N MET A 234 -6.96 9.49 8.32
CA MET A 234 -7.31 9.44 6.90
C MET A 234 -8.81 9.19 6.74
N GLU A 235 -9.50 10.08 6.02
CA GLU A 235 -10.86 9.87 5.57
C GLU A 235 -10.86 9.15 4.22
N VAL A 236 -11.59 8.05 4.13
CA VAL A 236 -11.82 7.30 2.90
C VAL A 236 -13.28 7.48 2.51
N VAL A 237 -13.52 8.10 1.36
CA VAL A 237 -14.87 8.41 0.90
C VAL A 237 -15.37 7.24 0.04
N LEU A 238 -16.32 6.49 0.58
CA LEU A 238 -16.94 5.35 -0.09
C LEU A 238 -18.14 5.83 -0.91
N ALA A 239 -18.33 5.22 -2.07
CA ALA A 239 -19.37 5.55 -3.03
C ALA A 239 -20.13 4.27 -3.42
N PHE A 240 -21.45 4.36 -3.53
CA PHE A 240 -22.33 3.23 -3.87
C PHE A 240 -23.33 3.61 -4.96
N SER A 241 -23.65 2.66 -5.84
CA SER A 241 -24.60 2.83 -6.95
C SER A 241 -25.19 1.49 -7.39
N ASP A 242 -26.40 1.51 -7.93
CA ASP A 242 -26.98 0.40 -8.71
C ASP A 242 -26.74 0.51 -10.21
N ASP A 243 -26.22 1.65 -10.66
CA ASP A 243 -25.81 1.87 -12.05
C ASP A 243 -24.28 1.93 -12.12
N GLU A 244 -23.68 0.88 -12.69
CA GLU A 244 -22.24 0.75 -12.91
C GLU A 244 -21.68 1.85 -13.82
N ALA A 245 -22.50 2.33 -14.77
CA ALA A 245 -22.09 3.32 -15.76
C ALA A 245 -22.26 4.75 -15.24
N SER A 246 -22.89 4.95 -14.08
CA SER A 246 -23.11 6.27 -13.51
C SER A 246 -21.83 6.80 -12.86
N PRO A 247 -21.26 7.92 -13.35
CA PRO A 247 -20.10 8.55 -12.71
C PRO A 247 -20.47 9.23 -11.39
N THR A 248 -21.75 9.40 -11.10
CA THR A 248 -22.26 9.99 -9.86
C THR A 248 -22.80 8.91 -8.95
N PRO A 249 -22.27 8.74 -7.73
CA PRO A 249 -22.81 7.78 -6.79
C PRO A 249 -24.19 8.19 -6.29
N GLN A 250 -25.01 7.19 -5.96
CA GLN A 250 -26.32 7.39 -5.34
C GLN A 250 -26.19 7.60 -3.82
N LEU A 251 -25.16 7.00 -3.22
CA LEU A 251 -24.82 7.19 -1.81
C LEU A 251 -23.30 7.38 -1.68
N THR A 252 -22.92 8.31 -0.82
CA THR A 252 -21.54 8.51 -0.39
C THR A 252 -21.47 8.39 1.12
N THR A 253 -20.48 7.70 1.64
CA THR A 253 -20.29 7.50 3.08
C THR A 253 -18.80 7.61 3.42
N PRO A 254 -18.40 8.54 4.31
CA PRO A 254 -17.02 8.58 4.78
C PRO A 254 -16.77 7.47 5.80
N THR A 255 -15.57 6.90 5.76
CA THR A 255 -14.99 6.10 6.84
C THR A 255 -13.63 6.68 7.23
N TYR A 256 -13.16 6.39 8.44
CA TYR A 256 -11.93 6.97 8.98
C TYR A 256 -10.96 5.87 9.42
N GLU A 257 -9.71 6.03 9.03
CA GLU A 257 -8.59 5.17 9.42
C GLU A 257 -7.58 6.03 10.20
N SER A 258 -7.13 5.54 11.35
CA SER A 258 -6.13 6.23 12.19
C SER A 258 -4.74 5.62 12.01
N ASP A 259 -3.71 6.42 12.32
CA ASP A 259 -2.31 5.97 12.36
C ASP A 259 -1.85 5.32 11.04
N VAL A 260 -2.23 5.93 9.91
CA VAL A 260 -1.88 5.44 8.58
C VAL A 260 -0.40 5.64 8.33
N GLU A 261 0.33 4.55 8.08
CA GLU A 261 1.75 4.59 7.74
C GLU A 261 1.95 4.70 6.22
N GLY A 262 2.78 5.64 5.79
CA GLY A 262 3.12 5.79 4.37
C GLY A 262 3.81 4.55 3.81
N ASN A 263 3.39 4.13 2.62
CA ASN A 263 3.82 2.95 1.88
C ASN A 263 3.48 1.62 2.59
N ALA A 264 2.61 1.64 3.60
CA ALA A 264 2.02 0.46 4.20
C ALA A 264 0.59 0.26 3.68
N ALA A 265 0.10 -0.98 3.74
CA ALA A 265 -1.26 -1.31 3.33
C ALA A 265 -2.27 -0.90 4.42
N THR A 266 -3.13 0.06 4.11
CA THR A 266 -4.32 0.37 4.89
C THR A 266 -5.51 -0.37 4.29
N VAL A 267 -5.92 -1.46 4.94
CA VAL A 267 -6.99 -2.34 4.46
C VAL A 267 -8.36 -1.71 4.70
N VAL A 268 -9.13 -1.52 3.64
CA VAL A 268 -10.49 -0.98 3.67
C VAL A 268 -11.47 -2.07 3.22
N VAL A 269 -12.32 -2.52 4.14
CA VAL A 269 -13.37 -3.50 3.86
C VAL A 269 -14.72 -2.87 4.15
N PHE A 270 -15.58 -2.81 3.12
CA PHE A 270 -16.86 -2.13 3.21
C PHE A 270 -17.93 -2.87 2.42
N GLY A 271 -19.19 -2.66 2.79
CA GLY A 271 -20.34 -3.32 2.17
C GLY A 271 -21.57 -2.43 2.25
N ASN A 272 -22.53 -2.71 1.38
CA ASN A 272 -23.88 -2.14 1.42
C ASN A 272 -24.79 -3.03 0.56
N ASP A 273 -25.75 -3.70 1.20
CA ASP A 273 -26.64 -4.65 0.52
C ASP A 273 -27.69 -3.95 -0.37
N ASP A 274 -27.93 -2.64 -0.14
CA ASP A 274 -28.90 -1.85 -0.89
C ASP A 274 -28.38 -1.44 -2.28
N TYR A 275 -27.07 -1.61 -2.53
CA TYR A 275 -26.43 -1.22 -3.79
C TYR A 275 -25.65 -2.35 -4.41
N THR A 276 -25.62 -2.39 -5.74
CA THR A 276 -24.91 -3.43 -6.51
C THR A 276 -23.40 -3.15 -6.62
N PHE A 277 -22.99 -1.88 -6.63
CA PHE A 277 -21.61 -1.44 -6.81
C PHE A 277 -21.12 -0.57 -5.66
N GLY A 278 -19.81 -0.66 -5.36
CA GLY A 278 -19.15 0.09 -4.31
C GLY A 278 -17.70 0.39 -4.67
N TRP A 279 -17.24 1.63 -4.48
CA TRP A 279 -15.86 2.03 -4.76
C TRP A 279 -15.38 3.14 -3.81
N ILE A 280 -14.07 3.40 -3.81
CA ILE A 280 -13.48 4.56 -3.11
C ILE A 280 -13.44 5.71 -4.12
N THR A 281 -14.10 6.82 -3.80
CA THR A 281 -14.12 8.00 -4.68
C THR A 281 -13.05 9.03 -4.33
N ASP A 282 -12.63 9.09 -3.06
CA ASP A 282 -11.56 9.99 -2.63
C ASP A 282 -10.90 9.49 -1.34
N VAL A 283 -9.69 9.97 -1.09
CA VAL A 283 -8.91 9.73 0.12
C VAL A 283 -8.36 11.07 0.58
N ILE A 284 -8.57 11.44 1.84
CA ILE A 284 -8.22 12.75 2.38
C ILE A 284 -7.45 12.56 3.67
N CYS A 285 -6.29 13.22 3.81
CA CYS A 285 -5.56 13.24 5.08
C CYS A 285 -5.96 14.45 5.92
N HIS A 286 -6.30 14.22 7.19
CA HIS A 286 -6.70 15.23 8.17
C HIS A 286 -5.61 15.48 9.22
N ASP A 287 -4.35 15.53 8.81
CA ASP A 287 -3.30 15.95 9.71
C ASP A 287 -3.50 17.42 10.11
N GLU A 288 -3.53 17.67 11.42
CA GLU A 288 -3.48 19.05 11.91
C GLU A 288 -2.23 19.69 11.34
N ALA A 289 -2.40 20.82 10.65
CA ALA A 289 -1.27 21.58 10.14
C ALA A 289 -0.34 21.87 11.32
N VAL A 290 0.86 21.26 11.30
CA VAL A 290 1.87 21.48 12.33
C VAL A 290 2.28 22.94 12.22
N SER A 291 1.68 23.78 13.07
CA SER A 291 1.89 25.22 13.14
C SER A 291 3.19 25.58 13.84
#